data_AF-A0A6A4HQ24-F1
#
_entry.id   AF-A0A6A4HQ24-F1
#
_cell.length_a   1.000
_cell.length_b   1.000
_cell.length_c   1.000
_cell.angle_alpha   90.00
_cell.angle_beta   90.00
_cell.angle_gamma   90.00
#
_symmetry.space_group_name_H-M   'P 1'
#
loop_
_entity.id
_entity.type
_entity.pdbx_description
1 polymer ?
#
loop_
_entity_poly.entity_id
_entity_poly.type
_entity_poly.pdbx_seq_one_letter_code
_entity_poly.pdbx_strand_id
1 'polypeptide(L)' 'PDLSPIENAWDYLERQVKKREHQPKNPDELWAALEEEWNRPRFGDYVKRLYDSVPMRMEKLLEAKGKWTKY' A
#
# COMPACT_ATOMS: atom_id res chain seq x y z
N PRO A 1 -3.71 0.32 13.12
CA PRO A 1 -2.79 0.63 12.03
C PRO A 1 -1.74 -0.45 11.84
N ASP A 2 -1.89 -1.22 10.77
CA ASP A 2 -0.84 -2.16 10.41
C ASP A 2 0.39 -1.35 9.99
N LEU A 3 1.39 -1.44 10.86
CA LEU A 3 2.71 -0.82 10.69
C LEU A 3 3.48 -1.39 9.51
N SER A 4 2.95 -2.47 8.93
CA SER A 4 3.61 -3.25 7.90
C SER A 4 3.56 -2.47 6.59
N PRO A 5 4.70 -1.97 6.08
CA PRO A 5 4.70 -1.24 4.83
C PRO A 5 4.27 -2.12 3.65
N ILE A 6 4.47 -3.44 3.76
CA ILE A 6 4.09 -4.40 2.73
C ILE A 6 2.57 -4.57 2.61
N GLU A 7 1.83 -4.57 3.72
CA GLU A 7 0.36 -4.68 3.68
C GLU A 7 -0.27 -3.42 3.08
N ASN A 8 0.26 -2.25 3.44
CA ASN A 8 -0.13 -0.97 2.85
C ASN A 8 0.19 -0.89 1.35
N ALA A 9 1.26 -1.56 0.91
CA ALA A 9 1.61 -1.65 -0.52
C ALA A 9 0.63 -2.57 -1.27
N TRP A 10 0.28 -3.72 -0.71
CA TRP A 10 -0.71 -4.64 -1.29
C TRP A 10 -2.10 -4.02 -1.40
N ASP A 11 -2.59 -3.37 -0.34
CA ASP A 11 -3.89 -2.67 -0.37
C ASP A 11 -3.91 -1.56 -1.43
N TYR A 12 -2.80 -0.82 -1.59
CA TYR A 12 -2.69 0.17 -2.66
C TYR A 12 -2.82 -0.47 -4.06
N LEU A 13 -2.07 -1.55 -4.33
CA LEU A 13 -2.06 -2.22 -5.63
C LEU A 13 -3.43 -2.83 -5.95
N GLU A 14 -4.06 -3.49 -4.97
CA GLU A 14 -5.41 -4.04 -5.11
C GLU A 14 -6.41 -2.94 -5.50
N ARG A 15 -6.34 -1.78 -4.83
CA ARG A 15 -7.20 -0.62 -5.16
C ARG A 15 -6.94 -0.08 -6.56
N GLN A 16 -5.70 -0.08 -7.06
CA GLN A 16 -5.42 0.37 -8.42
C GLN A 16 -5.96 -0.61 -9.46
N VAL A 17 -5.77 -1.92 -9.25
CA VAL A 17 -6.32 -2.95 -10.14
C VAL A 17 -7.84 -2.87 -10.19
N LYS A 18 -8.52 -2.70 -9.05
CA LYS A 18 -9.98 -2.52 -8.97
C LYS A 18 -10.49 -1.25 -9.68
N LYS A 19 -9.64 -0.24 -9.88
CA LYS A 19 -10.00 1.00 -10.60
C LYS A 19 -9.83 0.90 -12.11
N ARG A 20 -9.21 -0.16 -12.62
CA ARG A 20 -9.05 -0.36 -14.06
C ARG A 20 -10.41 -0.50 -14.73
N GLU A 21 -10.55 0.12 -15.90
CA GLU A 21 -11.74 0.00 -16.74
C GLU A 21 -11.95 -1.47 -17.16
N HIS A 22 -10.86 -2.14 -17.53
CA HIS A 22 -10.84 -3.56 -17.85
C HIS A 22 -10.36 -4.35 -16.64
N GLN A 23 -11.28 -5.06 -15.98
CA GLN A 23 -10.95 -5.93 -14.86
C GLN A 23 -10.32 -7.24 -15.36
N PRO A 24 -9.25 -7.73 -14.70
CA PRO A 24 -8.64 -9.01 -15.06
C PRO A 24 -9.62 -10.16 -14.81
N LYS A 25 -9.69 -11.10 -15.76
CA LYS A 25 -10.64 -12.23 -15.77
C LYS A 25 -10.01 -13.56 -15.42
N ASN A 26 -8.68 -13.62 -15.38
CA ASN A 26 -7.91 -14.81 -15.06
C ASN A 26 -6.65 -14.42 -14.25
N PRO A 27 -5.98 -15.39 -13.60
CA PRO A 27 -4.78 -15.12 -12.80
C PRO A 27 -3.64 -14.46 -13.58
N ASP A 28 -3.46 -14.79 -14.86
CA ASP A 28 -2.38 -14.23 -15.68
C ASP A 28 -2.61 -12.73 -15.97
N GLU A 29 -3.84 -12.36 -16.29
CA GLU A 29 -4.25 -10.96 -16.46
C GLU A 29 -4.15 -10.19 -15.14
N LEU A 30 -4.47 -10.82 -14.02
CA LEU A 30 -4.32 -10.21 -12.70
C LEU A 30 -2.83 -9.95 -12.39
N TRP A 31 -1.97 -10.92 -12.69
CA TRP A 31 -0.54 -10.78 -12.49
C TRP A 31 0.06 -9.67 -13.36
N ALA A 32 -0.30 -9.63 -14.65
CA ALA A 32 0.12 -8.57 -15.56
C ALA A 32 -0.38 -7.19 -15.09
N ALA A 33 -1.62 -7.09 -14.60
CA ALA A 33 -2.16 -5.85 -14.07
C ALA A 33 -1.43 -5.37 -12.81
N LEU A 34 -1.10 -6.29 -11.90
CA LEU A 34 -0.32 -5.98 -10.70
C LEU A 34 1.10 -5.54 -11.05
N GLU A 35 1.77 -6.23 -11.98
CA GLU A 35 3.11 -5.89 -12.45
C GLU A 35 3.15 -4.51 -13.11
N GLU A 36 2.15 -4.18 -13.92
CA GLU A 36 2.05 -2.86 -14.54
C GLU A 36 1.86 -1.76 -13.49
N GLU A 37 0.95 -1.94 -12.52
CA GLU A 37 0.78 -0.97 -11.42
C GLU A 37 2.02 -0.85 -10.54
N TRP A 38 2.71 -1.96 -10.27
CA TRP A 38 3.95 -2.00 -9.50
C TRP A 38 5.05 -1.17 -10.15
N ASN A 39 5.21 -1.29 -11.47
CA ASN A 39 6.25 -0.60 -12.22
C ASN A 39 5.91 0.87 -12.54
N ARG A 40 4.71 1.36 -12.19
CA ARG A 40 4.37 2.77 -12.40
C ARG A 40 5.12 3.68 -11.41
N PRO A 41 5.60 4.85 -11.86
CA PRO A 41 6.29 5.82 -10.99
C PRO A 41 5.47 6.21 -9.74
N ARG A 42 4.15 6.30 -9.89
CA ARG A 42 3.23 6.64 -8.78
C ARG A 42 3.28 5.64 -7.63
N PHE A 43 3.50 4.35 -7.90
CA PHE A 43 3.66 3.35 -6.85
C PHE A 43 4.96 3.60 -6.07
N GLY A 44 6.05 3.88 -6.77
CA GLY A 44 7.33 4.26 -6.14
C GLY A 44 7.20 5.48 -5.22
N ASP A 45 6.49 6.52 -5.67
CA ASP A 45 6.24 7.71 -4.84
C ASP A 45 5.36 7.41 -3.62
N TYR A 46 4.36 6.53 -3.77
CA TYR A 46 3.54 6.08 -2.65
C TYR A 46 4.37 5.32 -1.60
N VAL A 47 5.24 4.40 -2.05
CA VAL A 47 6.12 3.63 -1.16
C VAL A 47 7.09 4.55 -0.42
N LYS A 48 7.68 5.55 -1.09
CA LYS A 48 8.54 6.54 -0.43
C LYS A 48 7.81 7.28 0.69
N ARG A 49 6.61 7.81 0.42
CA ARG A 49 5.79 8.48 1.44
C ARG A 49 5.40 7.57 2.60
N LEU A 50 5.19 6.28 2.32
CA LEU A 50 4.91 5.29 3.34
C LEU A 50 6.09 5.15 4.30
N TYR A 51 7.31 5.00 3.78
CA TYR A 51 8.54 4.98 4.57
C TYR A 51 8.79 6.30 5.31
N ASP A 52 8.60 7.45 4.66
CA ASP A 52 8.76 8.78 5.29
C ASP A 52 7.80 8.96 6.48
N SER A 53 6.64 8.30 6.44
CA SER A 53 5.66 8.35 7.53
C SER A 53 5.96 7.39 8.69
N VAL A 54 6.90 6.46 8.55
CA VAL A 54 7.23 5.47 9.59
C VAL A 54 7.69 6.12 10.90
N PRO A 55 8.62 7.10 10.93
CA PRO A 55 9.03 7.74 12.17
C PRO A 55 7.86 8.37 12.94
N MET A 56 6.98 9.10 12.25
CA MET A 56 5.78 9.70 12.83
C MET A 56 4.80 8.63 13.35
N ARG A 57 4.62 7.52 12.61
CA ARG A 57 3.76 6.41 13.05
C ARG A 57 4.31 5.73 14.30
N MET A 58 5.63 5.55 14.39
CA MET A 58 6.31 4.97 15.55
C MET A 58 6.17 5.87 16.79
N GLU A 59 6.35 7.18 16.63
CA GLU A 59 6.14 8.16 17.70
C GLU A 59 4.71 8.09 18.26
N LYS A 60 3.71 8.04 17.37
CA LYS A 60 2.30 7.90 17.79
C LYS A 60 1.98 6.58 18.50
N LEU A 61 2.66 5.49 18.15
CA LEU A 61 2.53 4.22 18.87
C LEU A 61 3.10 4.28 20.28
N LEU A 62 4.25 4.94 20.44
CA LEU A 62 4.87 5.18 21.74
C LEU A 62 3.96 6.08 22.61
N GLU A 63 3.41 7.16 22.05
CA GLU A 63 2.46 8.04 22.73
C GLU A 63 1.17 7.31 23.13
N ALA A 64 0.68 6.41 22.28
CA ALA A 64 -0.50 5.61 22.58
C ALA A 64 -0.26 4.52 23.64
N LYS A 65 0.96 4.37 24.17
CA LYS A 65 1.36 3.32 25.12
C LYS A 65 0.94 1.91 24.65
N GLY A 66 1.05 1.66 23.34
CA GLY A 66 0.64 0.39 22.73
C GLY A 66 -0.88 0.20 22.55
N LYS A 67 -1.72 1.22 22.80
CA LYS A 67 -3.15 1.19 22.45
C LYS A 67 -3.35 1.52 20.97
N TRP A 68 -4.42 1.00 20.38
CA TRP A 68 -4.76 1.15 18.96
C TRP A 68 -4.74 2.62 18.52
N THR A 69 -3.81 2.96 17.62
CA THR A 69 -3.83 4.23 16.90
C THR A 69 -4.67 4.12 15.63
N LYS A 70 -5.40 5.18 15.27
CA LYS A 70 -6.30 5.22 14.11
C LYS A 70 -5.51 5.71 12.90
N TYR A 71 -4.76 4.81 12.26
CA TYR A 71 -4.21 4.98 10.92
C TYR A 71 -4.47 3.72 10.10
#